data_AF-A0A9K3GTS1-F1
#
_entry.id   AF-A0A9K3GTS1-F1
#
_cell.length_a   1.000
_cell.length_b   1.000
_cell.length_c   1.000
_cell.angle_alpha   90.00
_cell.angle_beta   90.00
_cell.angle_gamma   90.00
#
_symmetry.space_group_name_H-M   'P 1'
#
loop_
_entity.id
_entity.type
_entity.pdbx_description
1 polymer ?
#
loop_
_entity_poly.entity_id
_entity_poly.type
_entity_poly.pdbx_seq_one_letter_code
_entity_poly.pdbx_strand_id
1 'polypeptide(L)' 'MLTTVMSDAVMMPVTESETVTANLMTEVEFGECDCCGLTEERTPAYMERIRETYKGKWICRLCGEAVKD' A
#
# COMPACT_ATOMS: atom_id res chain seq x y z
N MET A 1 -49.77 -23.19 14.48
CA MET A 1 -49.04 -21.95 14.15
C MET A 1 -47.80 -22.38 13.39
N LEU A 2 -47.81 -22.17 12.07
CA LEU A 2 -46.85 -22.75 11.13
C LEU A 2 -45.51 -22.03 11.27
N THR A 3 -44.46 -22.75 11.64
CA THR A 3 -43.09 -22.22 11.75
C THR A 3 -42.51 -22.07 10.35
N THR A 4 -42.52 -20.84 9.82
CA THR A 4 -41.80 -20.51 8.59
C THR A 4 -40.94 -19.29 8.83
N VAL A 5 -39.62 -19.48 8.87
CA VAL A 5 -38.59 -18.63 8.25
C VAL A 5 -37.37 -19.55 8.06
N MET A 6 -37.24 -20.24 6.91
CA MET A 6 -36.54 -19.80 5.70
C MET A 6 -35.08 -19.40 5.98
N SER A 7 -34.19 -20.35 5.68
CA SER A 7 -32.75 -20.17 5.62
C SER A 7 -32.39 -19.37 4.38
N ASP A 8 -31.77 -18.21 4.56
CA ASP A 8 -30.97 -17.59 3.51
C ASP A 8 -29.57 -17.36 4.06
N ALA A 9 -28.73 -18.37 3.84
CA ALA A 9 -27.29 -18.23 3.89
C ALA A 9 -26.90 -17.34 2.70
N VAL A 10 -26.83 -16.03 2.95
CA VAL A 10 -26.23 -15.11 1.98
C VAL A 10 -24.72 -15.32 2.05
N MET A 11 -24.24 -16.13 1.10
CA MET A 11 -22.89 -16.10 0.59
C MET A 11 -22.49 -14.64 0.32
N MET A 12 -21.46 -14.15 0.99
CA MET A 12 -20.64 -13.06 0.48
C MET A 12 -19.19 -13.51 0.47
N PRO A 13 -18.69 -14.13 -0.62
CA PRO A 13 -17.33 -13.90 -1.02
C PRO A 13 -17.40 -12.62 -1.86
N VAL A 14 -17.29 -11.47 -1.21
CA VAL A 14 -16.85 -10.27 -1.92
C VAL A 14 -15.38 -10.52 -2.27
N THR A 15 -15.18 -11.29 -3.34
CA THR A 15 -14.07 -11.11 -4.27
C THR A 15 -14.32 -9.78 -4.98
N GLU A 16 -14.10 -8.69 -4.26
CA GLU A 16 -13.74 -7.41 -4.85
C GLU A 16 -12.22 -7.39 -4.87
N SER A 17 -11.68 -8.17 -5.81
CA SER A 17 -10.45 -7.83 -6.49
C SER A 17 -10.74 -6.59 -7.33
N GLU A 18 -10.96 -5.45 -6.68
CA GLU A 18 -11.09 -4.15 -7.31
C GLU A 18 -9.69 -3.56 -7.51
N THR A 19 -9.03 -4.00 -8.57
CA THR A 19 -7.95 -3.22 -9.18
C THR A 19 -8.54 -2.16 -10.10
N VAL A 20 -9.46 -1.32 -9.60
CA VAL A 20 -10.13 -0.28 -10.38
C VAL A 20 -9.90 1.09 -9.73
N THR A 21 -9.01 1.83 -10.39
CA THR A 21 -9.18 3.27 -10.69
C THR A 21 -9.06 4.27 -9.55
N ALA A 22 -7.91 4.94 -9.55
CA ALA A 22 -7.76 6.39 -9.40
C ALA A 22 -8.63 7.05 -8.32
N ASN A 23 -8.12 7.07 -7.09
CA ASN A 23 -8.56 8.02 -6.09
C ASN A 23 -7.52 9.15 -6.02
N LEU A 24 -7.82 10.29 -6.65
CA LEU A 24 -6.96 11.48 -6.76
C LEU A 24 -6.77 12.25 -5.43
N MET A 25 -6.69 11.56 -4.30
CA MET A 25 -6.36 12.15 -3.00
C MET A 25 -5.39 11.22 -2.28
N THR A 26 -4.09 11.45 -2.49
CA THR A 26 -2.98 10.79 -1.79
C THR A 26 -3.00 9.26 -1.87
N GLU A 27 -2.59 8.73 -3.03
CA GLU A 27 -2.14 7.34 -3.12
C GLU A 27 -0.92 7.18 -2.19
N VAL A 28 -1.12 6.42 -1.11
CA VAL A 28 -0.07 6.06 -0.15
C VAL A 28 0.20 4.57 -0.34
N GLU A 29 1.45 4.23 -0.58
CA GLU A 29 1.95 2.87 -0.70
C GLU A 29 2.98 2.58 0.39
N PHE A 30 3.16 1.30 0.72
CA PHE A 30 4.17 0.87 1.65
C PHE A 30 5.42 0.44 0.89
N GLY A 31 6.56 1.08 1.17
CA GLY A 31 7.88 0.70 0.64
C GLY A 31 8.76 0.13 1.74
N GLU A 32 9.52 -0.93 1.44
CA GLU A 32 10.53 -1.52 2.35
C GLU A 32 11.95 -1.06 2.00
N CYS A 33 12.75 -0.73 3.03
CA CYS A 33 14.02 -0.04 2.89
C CYS A 33 15.11 -0.99 2.45
N ASP A 34 15.71 -0.75 1.29
CA ASP A 34 16.86 -1.52 0.81
C ASP A 34 18.08 -1.41 1.74
N CYS A 35 18.09 -0.44 2.66
CA CYS A 35 19.16 -0.22 3.63
C CYS A 35 18.89 -0.85 5.01
N CYS A 36 17.66 -0.74 5.53
CA CYS A 36 17.36 -1.12 6.92
C CYS A 36 16.14 -2.04 7.08
N GLY A 37 15.47 -2.41 5.99
CA GLY A 37 14.27 -3.25 6.02
C GLY A 37 13.04 -2.60 6.66
N LEU A 38 13.08 -1.28 6.94
CA LEU A 38 11.93 -0.58 7.50
C LEU A 38 10.87 -0.37 6.42
N THR A 39 9.66 -0.86 6.69
CA THR A 39 8.49 -0.61 5.87
C THR A 39 7.77 0.64 6.37
N GLU A 40 7.55 1.62 5.49
CA GLU A 40 6.91 2.88 5.84
C GLU A 40 5.94 3.34 4.74
N GLU A 41 4.90 4.04 5.17
CA GLU A 41 3.94 4.72 4.31
C GLU A 41 4.62 5.86 3.54
N ARG A 42 4.55 5.81 2.21
CA ARG A 42 5.09 6.85 1.32
C ARG A 42 4.17 7.05 0.13
N THR A 43 4.25 8.23 -0.48
CA THR A 43 3.59 8.45 -1.76
C THR A 43 4.43 7.88 -2.89
N PRO A 44 3.83 7.29 -3.94
CA PRO A 44 4.56 6.72 -5.08
C PRO A 44 5.44 7.78 -5.76
N ALA A 45 4.95 9.03 -5.87
CA ALA A 45 5.72 10.17 -6.36
C ALA A 45 6.99 10.49 -5.53
N TYR A 46 6.99 10.21 -4.22
CA TYR A 46 8.20 10.32 -3.42
C TYR A 46 9.13 9.11 -3.63
N MET A 47 8.57 7.90 -3.73
CA MET A 47 9.34 6.68 -4.00
C MET A 47 10.11 6.78 -5.31
N GLU A 48 9.49 7.28 -6.39
CA GLU A 48 10.13 7.47 -7.68
C GLU A 48 11.33 8.43 -7.60
N ARG A 49 11.15 9.60 -6.99
CA ARG A 49 12.25 10.57 -6.80
C ARG A 49 13.44 9.99 -6.03
N ILE A 50 13.16 9.18 -5.01
CA ILE A 50 14.20 8.49 -4.25
C ILE A 50 14.90 7.45 -5.13
N ARG A 51 14.14 6.65 -5.87
CA ARG A 51 14.71 5.66 -6.80
C ARG A 51 15.59 6.32 -7.86
N GLU A 52 15.19 7.47 -8.42
CA GLU A 52 16.02 8.25 -9.34
C GLU A 52 17.35 8.70 -8.71
N THR A 53 17.31 9.08 -7.43
CA THR A 53 18.50 9.52 -6.69
C THR A 53 19.44 8.35 -6.33
N TYR A 54 18.88 7.20 -5.96
CA TYR A 54 19.62 6.07 -5.37
C TYR A 54 19.75 4.85 -6.31
N LYS A 55 19.93 5.08 -7.62
CA LYS A 55 20.15 4.00 -8.62
C LYS A 55 19.05 2.93 -8.63
N GLY A 56 17.80 3.36 -8.50
CA GLY A 56 16.63 2.49 -8.45
C GLY A 56 16.32 1.90 -7.08
N LYS A 57 17.16 2.16 -6.05
CA LYS A 57 16.92 1.70 -4.68
C LYS A 57 15.94 2.61 -3.95
N TRP A 58 15.05 2.02 -3.17
CA TRP A 58 14.22 2.78 -2.25
C TRP A 58 14.90 2.84 -0.89
N ILE A 59 15.15 4.07 -0.42
CA ILE A 59 15.80 4.35 0.85
C ILE A 59 14.83 5.14 1.72
N CYS A 60 14.63 4.71 2.96
CA CYS A 60 13.78 5.42 3.91
C CYS A 60 14.36 6.80 4.23
N ARG A 61 13.54 7.71 4.74
CA ARG A 61 13.97 9.09 5.02
C ARG A 61 15.19 9.13 5.94
N LEU A 62 15.21 8.28 6.97
CA LEU A 62 16.28 8.22 7.97
C LEU A 62 17.61 7.79 7.34
N CYS A 63 17.60 6.72 6.53
CA CYS A 63 18.80 6.27 5.83
C CYS A 63 19.27 7.29 4.78
N GLY A 64 18.34 8.00 4.12
CA GLY A 64 18.66 9.04 3.16
C GLY A 64 19.26 10.30 3.79
N GLU A 65 18.87 10.62 5.03
CA GLU A 65 19.49 11.70 5.83
C GLU A 65 20.87 11.27 6.35
N ALA A 66 21.01 10.03 6.83
CA ALA A 66 22.26 9.51 7.40
C ALA A 66 23.43 9.39 6.40
N VAL A 67 23.16 9.32 5.09
CA VAL A 67 24.20 9.22 4.03
C VAL A 67 24.62 10.58 3.45
N LYS A 68 24.07 11.69 3.93
CA LYS A 68 24.37 13.04 3.43
C LYS A 68 25.49 13.76 4.19
N ASP A 69 26.16 13.08 5.12
CA ASP A 69 27.35 13.56 5.84
C ASP A 69 28.66 13.03 5.25
#